data_AF-A0A959S782-F1
#
_entry.id   AF-A0A959S782-F1
#
_cell.length_a   1.000
_cell.length_b   1.000
_cell.length_c   1.000
_cell.angle_alpha   90.00
_cell.angle_beta   90.00
_cell.angle_gamma   90.00
#
_symmetry.space_group_name_H-M   'P 1'
#
loop_
_entity.id
_entity.type
_entity.pdbx_description
1 polymer ?
#
loop_
_entity_poly.entity_id
_entity_poly.type
_entity_poly.pdbx_seq_one_letter_code
_entity_poly.pdbx_strand_id
1 'polypeptide(L)'
;MSAAAFWSRWRCQQNMEEKGFIELMSVIGRYGSLGPLVRTGLLRQREDRAELQRYHGYVPTANAAQWLLHVPKHELILVRPGEKHALLKEMEQDPMPEGPFKEAFAEPTGPQYRAAEMADNGWCKELRKWLEQGYMQLEVFCNRHSILMSEMVNDGLCSYGTLSPEAAGPRVIPTAQGSTYLHAVHGSDLILIRPGMELPLLKRCAPAAAMDLIRLPQATADVMSGPHPLRASWV
;
A
#
# COMPACT_ATOMS: atom_id res chain seq x y z
N MET A 1 -16.57 12.25 14.58
CA MET A 1 -15.89 13.53 14.25
C MET A 1 -16.51 14.63 15.09
N SER A 2 -15.70 15.40 15.84
CA SER A 2 -16.24 16.56 16.57
C SER A 2 -16.68 17.65 15.57
N ALA A 3 -17.71 18.41 15.93
CA ALA A 3 -18.17 19.53 15.11
C ALA A 3 -17.03 20.53 14.82
N ALA A 4 -16.14 20.77 15.78
CA ALA A 4 -14.97 21.64 15.61
C ALA A 4 -14.01 21.13 14.51
N ALA A 5 -13.69 19.84 14.50
CA ALA A 5 -12.82 19.25 13.49
C ALA A 5 -13.46 19.32 12.09
N PHE A 6 -14.77 19.09 12.00
CA PHE A 6 -15.53 19.24 10.75
C PHE A 6 -15.44 20.68 10.21
N TRP A 7 -15.80 21.68 11.01
CA TRP A 7 -15.81 23.08 10.57
C TRP A 7 -14.42 23.59 10.22
N SER A 8 -13.40 23.19 10.98
CA SER A 8 -12.02 23.55 10.70
C SER A 8 -11.56 23.00 9.34
N ARG A 9 -11.87 21.73 9.07
CA ARG A 9 -11.59 21.10 7.76
C ARG A 9 -12.36 21.78 6.64
N TRP A 10 -13.66 22.01 6.82
CA TRP A 10 -14.52 22.64 5.81
C TRP A 10 -13.99 24.02 5.39
N ARG A 11 -13.64 24.88 6.36
CA ARG A 11 -13.05 26.20 6.08
C ARG A 11 -11.72 26.08 5.33
N CYS A 12 -10.86 25.15 5.74
CA CYS A 12 -9.61 24.91 5.02
C CYS A 12 -9.88 24.49 3.55
N GLN A 13 -10.87 23.63 3.32
CA GLN A 13 -11.24 23.20 1.97
C GLN A 13 -11.70 24.38 1.13
N GLN A 14 -12.65 25.19 1.62
CA GLN A 14 -13.16 26.38 0.90
C GLN A 14 -12.04 27.37 0.54
N ASN A 15 -11.17 27.71 1.50
CA ASN A 15 -10.05 28.62 1.25
C ASN A 15 -9.04 28.10 0.21
N MET A 16 -8.92 26.78 0.06
CA MET A 16 -8.03 26.16 -0.93
C MET A 16 -8.70 26.05 -2.30
N GLU A 17 -10.01 25.80 -2.33
CA GLU A 17 -10.82 25.83 -3.54
C GLU A 17 -10.80 27.22 -4.20
N GLU A 18 -10.85 28.30 -3.40
CA GLU A 18 -10.66 29.69 -3.88
C GLU A 18 -9.30 29.91 -4.57
N LYS A 19 -8.28 29.11 -4.22
CA LYS A 19 -6.94 29.13 -4.83
C LYS A 19 -6.82 28.17 -6.02
N GLY A 20 -7.92 27.56 -6.45
CA GLY A 20 -7.97 26.63 -7.58
C GLY A 20 -7.59 25.18 -7.26
N PHE A 21 -7.40 24.83 -5.98
CA PHE A 21 -7.24 23.42 -5.60
C PHE A 21 -8.59 22.70 -5.67
N ILE A 22 -8.56 21.39 -5.90
CA ILE A 22 -9.77 20.57 -5.97
C ILE A 22 -9.65 19.46 -4.95
N GLU A 23 -10.68 19.23 -4.12
CA GLU A 23 -10.66 18.10 -3.19
C GLU A 23 -10.64 16.76 -3.95
N LEU A 24 -9.80 15.81 -3.49
CA LEU A 24 -9.57 14.55 -4.20
C LEU A 24 -10.86 13.77 -4.50
N MET A 25 -11.79 13.66 -3.54
CA MET A 25 -13.06 12.94 -3.77
C MET A 25 -13.93 13.61 -4.83
N SER A 26 -13.80 14.93 -5.02
CA SER A 26 -14.48 15.65 -6.11
C SER A 26 -13.89 15.32 -7.49
N VAL A 27 -12.65 14.84 -7.55
CA VAL A 27 -11.99 14.40 -8.79
C VAL A 27 -12.34 12.95 -9.12
N ILE A 28 -12.20 12.04 -8.15
CA ILE A 28 -12.47 10.61 -8.37
C ILE A 28 -13.97 10.25 -8.33
N GLY A 29 -14.79 11.13 -7.75
CA GLY A 29 -16.22 10.95 -7.61
C GLY A 29 -16.63 10.30 -6.29
N ARG A 30 -17.90 10.45 -5.92
CA ARG A 30 -18.47 9.98 -4.64
C ARG A 30 -18.32 8.47 -4.40
N TYR A 31 -18.33 7.69 -5.47
CA TYR A 31 -18.18 6.23 -5.46
C TYR A 31 -16.86 5.79 -6.12
N GLY A 32 -15.93 6.73 -6.33
CA GLY A 32 -14.64 6.44 -6.91
C GLY A 32 -13.77 5.65 -5.93
N SER A 33 -13.13 4.60 -6.44
CA SER A 33 -12.18 3.80 -5.67
C SER A 33 -10.84 4.52 -5.53
N LEU A 34 -10.22 4.45 -4.36
CA LEU A 34 -8.81 4.86 -4.17
C LEU A 34 -7.81 3.85 -4.78
N GLY A 35 -8.27 2.67 -5.21
CA GLY A 35 -7.44 1.58 -5.73
C GLY A 35 -6.45 2.00 -6.81
N PRO A 36 -6.87 2.71 -7.87
CA PRO A 36 -5.96 3.18 -8.91
C PRO A 36 -4.85 4.09 -8.38
N LEU A 37 -5.17 5.02 -7.47
CA LEU A 37 -4.19 5.90 -6.85
C LEU A 37 -3.19 5.13 -5.98
N VAL A 38 -3.64 4.06 -5.31
CA VAL A 38 -2.74 3.21 -4.52
C VAL A 38 -1.86 2.38 -5.44
N ARG A 39 -2.42 1.69 -6.45
CA ARG A 39 -1.68 0.80 -7.36
C ARG A 39 -0.69 1.50 -8.29
N THR A 40 -0.95 2.77 -8.60
CA THR A 40 0.01 3.66 -9.29
C THR A 40 1.07 4.24 -8.34
N GLY A 41 1.03 3.89 -7.05
CA GLY A 41 2.00 4.33 -6.04
C GLY A 41 1.86 5.80 -5.64
N LEU A 42 0.70 6.41 -5.89
CA LEU A 42 0.43 7.82 -5.56
C LEU A 42 -0.07 7.98 -4.12
N LEU A 43 -0.81 6.98 -3.62
CA LEU A 43 -1.24 6.92 -2.23
C LEU A 43 -0.63 5.70 -1.54
N ARG A 44 -0.30 5.87 -0.26
CA ARG A 44 0.03 4.77 0.65
C ARG A 44 -0.79 4.88 1.91
N GLN A 45 -0.96 3.77 2.63
CA GLN A 45 -1.51 3.87 3.97
C GLN A 45 -0.44 4.35 4.95
N ARG A 46 -0.87 5.15 5.93
CA ARG A 46 -0.02 5.58 7.04
C ARG A 46 0.10 4.47 8.10
N GLU A 47 1.17 4.54 8.90
CA GLU A 47 1.41 3.60 9.99
C GLU A 47 0.29 3.61 11.04
N ASP A 48 -0.11 4.81 11.49
CA ASP A 48 -1.07 4.97 12.59
C ASP A 48 -2.44 5.45 12.12
N ARG A 49 -3.50 4.79 12.59
CA ARG A 49 -4.87 5.22 12.33
C ARG A 49 -5.27 6.36 13.26
N ALA A 50 -5.40 7.56 12.71
CA ALA A 50 -6.02 8.69 13.37
C ALA A 50 -7.55 8.53 13.40
N GLU A 51 -8.19 8.98 14.47
CA GLU A 51 -9.64 8.80 14.68
C GLU A 51 -10.52 9.54 13.65
N LEU A 52 -9.97 10.52 12.93
CA LEU A 52 -10.73 11.45 12.08
C LEU A 52 -10.35 11.39 10.60
N GLN A 53 -9.81 10.26 10.14
CA GLN A 53 -9.35 10.05 8.76
C GLN A 53 -10.48 10.12 7.74
N ARG A 54 -10.27 10.86 6.65
CA ARG A 54 -11.23 10.98 5.53
C ARG A 54 -10.99 9.94 4.44
N TYR A 55 -9.74 9.57 4.20
CA TYR A 55 -9.33 8.67 3.11
C TYR A 55 -8.86 7.31 3.65
N HIS A 56 -9.54 6.75 4.67
CA HIS A 56 -9.21 5.42 5.21
C HIS A 56 -7.72 5.23 5.63
N GLY A 57 -7.09 6.33 6.05
CA GLY A 57 -5.68 6.35 6.44
C GLY A 57 -4.70 6.55 5.29
N TYR A 58 -5.16 6.62 4.03
CA TYR A 58 -4.31 6.91 2.89
C TYR A 58 -3.76 8.34 2.94
N VAL A 59 -2.51 8.49 2.52
CA VAL A 59 -1.78 9.75 2.39
C VAL A 59 -0.95 9.72 1.08
N PRO A 60 -0.69 10.88 0.46
CA PRO A 60 0.17 10.96 -0.72
C PRO A 60 1.59 10.46 -0.45
N THR A 61 2.15 9.74 -1.42
CA THR A 61 3.58 9.40 -1.48
C THR A 61 4.38 10.58 -2.04
N ALA A 62 5.71 10.46 -2.05
CA ALA A 62 6.57 11.43 -2.74
C ALA A 62 6.27 11.52 -4.24
N ASN A 63 5.89 10.40 -4.88
CA ASN A 63 5.57 10.36 -6.32
C ASN A 63 4.34 11.20 -6.64
N ALA A 64 3.41 11.32 -5.69
CA ALA A 64 2.21 12.12 -5.87
C ALA A 64 2.41 13.63 -5.66
N ALA A 65 3.58 14.07 -5.17
CA ALA A 65 3.78 15.46 -4.73
C ALA A 65 3.54 16.52 -5.83
N GLN A 66 3.74 16.15 -7.09
CA GLN A 66 3.50 17.03 -8.25
C GLN A 66 2.02 17.26 -8.55
N TRP A 67 1.13 16.35 -8.19
CA TRP A 67 -0.32 16.47 -8.43
C TRP A 67 -1.12 16.73 -7.16
N LEU A 68 -0.66 16.19 -6.03
CA LEU A 68 -1.40 16.18 -4.77
C LEU A 68 -0.72 17.06 -3.71
N LEU A 69 -1.55 17.67 -2.87
CA LEU A 69 -1.18 18.35 -1.65
C LEU A 69 -1.91 17.69 -0.48
N HIS A 70 -1.16 17.22 0.50
CA HIS A 70 -1.71 16.75 1.77
C HIS A 70 -1.71 17.89 2.79
N VAL A 71 -2.84 18.11 3.47
CA VAL A 71 -2.95 19.03 4.60
C VAL A 71 -3.19 18.20 5.86
N PRO A 72 -2.11 17.73 6.55
CA PRO A 72 -2.23 16.71 7.59
C PRO A 72 -3.17 17.11 8.74
N LYS A 73 -3.07 18.36 9.19
CA LYS A 73 -3.90 18.93 10.27
C LYS A 73 -5.42 18.81 10.00
N HIS A 74 -5.80 18.78 8.73
CA HIS A 74 -7.20 18.74 8.33
C HIS A 74 -7.59 17.42 7.65
N GLU A 75 -6.68 16.45 7.52
CA GLU A 75 -6.95 15.17 6.85
C GLU A 75 -7.55 15.38 5.45
N LEU A 76 -6.97 16.32 4.70
CA LEU A 76 -7.38 16.69 3.34
C LEU A 76 -6.31 16.34 2.33
N ILE A 77 -6.71 15.70 1.23
CA ILE A 77 -5.89 15.53 0.05
C ILE A 77 -6.54 16.36 -1.05
N LEU A 78 -5.74 17.27 -1.60
CA LEU A 78 -6.17 18.23 -2.60
C LEU A 78 -5.36 18.01 -3.88
N VAL A 79 -6.01 18.04 -5.02
CA VAL A 79 -5.37 18.12 -6.33
C VAL A 79 -4.96 19.56 -6.58
N ARG A 80 -3.72 19.76 -7.03
CA ARG A 80 -3.15 21.07 -7.33
C ARG A 80 -3.86 21.73 -8.52
N PRO A 81 -3.86 23.07 -8.60
CA PRO A 81 -4.48 23.78 -9.71
C PRO A 81 -3.94 23.34 -11.06
N GLY A 82 -4.81 23.04 -12.02
CA GLY A 82 -4.43 22.59 -13.37
C GLY A 82 -4.09 21.09 -13.49
N GLU A 83 -3.82 20.41 -12.39
CA GLU A 83 -3.28 19.03 -12.40
C GLU A 83 -4.34 17.93 -12.52
N LYS A 84 -5.63 18.26 -12.54
CA LYS A 84 -6.74 17.28 -12.59
C LYS A 84 -6.60 16.28 -13.75
N HIS A 85 -6.35 16.78 -14.97
CA HIS A 85 -6.27 15.90 -16.15
C HIS A 85 -5.00 15.04 -16.13
N ALA A 86 -3.88 15.60 -15.67
CA ALA A 86 -2.62 14.86 -15.54
C ALA A 86 -2.75 13.73 -14.51
N LEU A 87 -3.38 14.00 -13.36
CA LEU A 87 -3.66 13.00 -12.34
C LEU A 87 -4.54 11.86 -12.87
N LEU A 88 -5.62 12.19 -13.60
CA LEU A 88 -6.50 11.16 -14.18
C LEU A 88 -5.77 10.29 -15.20
N LYS A 89 -4.92 10.90 -16.05
CA LYS A 89 -4.08 10.16 -17.00
C LYS A 89 -3.08 9.25 -16.31
N GLU A 90 -2.51 9.69 -15.18
CA GLU A 90 -1.64 8.83 -14.37
C GLU A 90 -2.42 7.65 -13.79
N MET A 91 -3.64 7.89 -13.30
CA MET A 91 -4.51 6.82 -12.79
C MET A 91 -4.91 5.80 -13.86
N GLU A 92 -4.98 6.19 -15.13
CA GLU A 92 -5.20 5.27 -16.27
C GLU A 92 -4.04 4.28 -16.45
N GLN A 93 -2.85 4.55 -15.87
CA GLN A 93 -1.72 3.62 -15.84
C GLN A 93 -1.85 2.56 -14.75
N ASP A 94 -3.02 2.42 -14.11
CA ASP A 94 -3.27 1.40 -13.12
C ASP A 94 -2.91 0.00 -13.68
N PRO A 95 -1.90 -0.69 -13.10
CA PRO A 95 -1.48 -2.00 -13.58
C PRO A 95 -2.55 -3.10 -13.41
N MET A 96 -3.60 -2.86 -12.62
CA MET A 96 -4.68 -3.82 -12.40
C MET A 96 -6.04 -3.12 -12.18
N PRO A 97 -6.65 -2.50 -13.21
CA PRO A 97 -7.88 -1.70 -13.07
C PRO A 97 -9.04 -2.50 -12.46
N GLU A 98 -9.20 -3.75 -12.90
CA GLU A 98 -10.23 -4.69 -12.43
C GLU A 98 -9.82 -5.48 -11.16
N GLY A 99 -8.66 -5.14 -10.59
CA GLY A 99 -8.12 -5.79 -9.42
C GLY A 99 -8.96 -5.48 -8.18
N PRO A 100 -9.30 -6.50 -7.35
CA PRO A 100 -10.04 -6.25 -6.12
C PRO A 100 -9.26 -5.26 -5.24
N PHE A 101 -9.98 -4.27 -4.72
CA PHE A 101 -9.44 -3.30 -3.80
C PHE A 101 -10.42 -3.11 -2.66
N LYS A 102 -9.91 -3.06 -1.43
CA LYS A 102 -10.72 -2.81 -0.24
C LYS A 102 -10.09 -1.70 0.56
N GLU A 103 -10.83 -0.62 0.72
CA GLU A 103 -10.43 0.49 1.56
C GLU A 103 -10.28 0.03 3.02
N ALA A 104 -9.23 0.49 3.71
CA ALA A 104 -8.84 0.07 5.06
C ALA A 104 -8.34 -1.39 5.20
N PHE A 105 -8.17 -2.14 4.11
CA PHE A 105 -7.37 -3.37 4.10
C PHE A 105 -5.89 -2.98 3.96
N ALA A 106 -5.08 -3.27 4.98
CA ALA A 106 -3.93 -2.44 5.33
C ALA A 106 -2.56 -2.99 4.87
N GLU A 107 -1.84 -2.17 4.10
CA GLU A 107 -0.43 -2.35 3.76
C GLU A 107 0.31 -1.03 3.48
N PRO A 108 1.57 -0.89 3.92
CA PRO A 108 2.27 -1.70 4.93
C PRO A 108 1.75 -1.43 6.36
N THR A 109 2.01 -2.36 7.29
CA THR A 109 1.51 -2.29 8.67
C THR A 109 2.51 -1.65 9.64
N GLY A 110 2.05 -1.07 10.75
CA GLY A 110 2.95 -0.48 11.76
C GLY A 110 4.06 -1.40 12.29
N PRO A 111 3.83 -2.71 12.52
CA PRO A 111 4.92 -3.64 12.81
C PRO A 111 6.05 -3.66 11.76
N GLN A 112 5.73 -3.47 10.46
CA GLN A 112 6.74 -3.41 9.40
C GLN A 112 7.57 -2.14 9.48
N TYR A 113 6.92 -1.00 9.71
CA TYR A 113 7.63 0.27 9.91
C TYR A 113 8.57 0.17 11.12
N ARG A 114 8.09 -0.34 12.26
CA ARG A 114 8.96 -0.57 13.43
C ARG A 114 10.12 -1.51 13.13
N ALA A 115 9.90 -2.61 12.41
CA ALA A 115 10.98 -3.50 12.02
C ALA A 115 12.03 -2.80 11.13
N ALA A 116 11.61 -1.91 10.25
CA ALA A 116 12.49 -1.08 9.42
C ALA A 116 13.22 0.01 10.23
N GLU A 117 12.80 0.32 11.46
CA GLU A 117 13.44 1.30 12.35
C GLU A 117 14.42 0.69 13.36
N MET A 118 14.27 -0.59 13.68
CA MET A 118 15.03 -1.24 14.76
C MET A 118 16.50 -1.53 14.44
N ALA A 119 16.97 -1.37 13.19
CA ALA A 119 18.38 -1.58 12.85
C ALA A 119 18.92 -0.53 11.87
N ASP A 120 20.12 -0.01 12.18
CA ASP A 120 20.86 0.88 11.27
C ASP A 120 21.73 0.07 10.29
N ASN A 121 21.08 -0.81 9.52
CA ASN A 121 21.73 -1.53 8.43
C ASN A 121 21.13 -1.07 7.08
N GLY A 122 21.88 -1.31 5.99
CA GLY A 122 21.46 -0.89 4.65
C GLY A 122 20.11 -1.48 4.23
N TRP A 123 19.81 -2.69 4.69
CA TRP A 123 18.55 -3.38 4.41
C TRP A 123 17.33 -2.68 5.02
N CYS A 124 17.40 -2.27 6.29
CA CYS A 124 16.31 -1.55 6.97
C CYS A 124 16.04 -0.18 6.33
N LYS A 125 17.10 0.53 5.94
CA LYS A 125 16.99 1.81 5.20
C LYS A 125 16.28 1.62 3.86
N GLU A 126 16.68 0.60 3.09
CA GLU A 126 16.06 0.30 1.81
C GLU A 126 14.60 -0.13 1.99
N LEU A 127 14.31 -1.02 2.95
CA LEU A 127 12.93 -1.41 3.27
C LEU A 127 12.08 -0.19 3.61
N ARG A 128 12.53 0.68 4.53
CA ARG A 128 11.81 1.91 4.93
C ARG A 128 11.43 2.77 3.72
N LYS A 129 12.39 3.02 2.82
CA LYS A 129 12.17 3.78 1.58
C LYS A 129 11.05 3.20 0.71
N TRP A 130 10.91 1.88 0.65
CA TRP A 130 9.84 1.23 -0.11
C TRP A 130 8.51 1.20 0.65
N LEU A 131 8.53 1.02 1.98
CA LEU A 131 7.32 1.15 2.81
C LEU A 131 6.70 2.55 2.68
N GLU A 132 7.54 3.59 2.63
CA GLU A 132 7.12 4.98 2.40
C GLU A 132 6.54 5.26 1.00
N GLN A 133 6.67 4.30 0.08
CA GLN A 133 6.01 4.28 -1.23
C GLN A 133 4.78 3.36 -1.27
N GLY A 134 4.42 2.73 -0.15
CA GLY A 134 3.25 1.85 -0.03
C GLY A 134 3.53 0.38 -0.38
N TYR A 135 4.79 -0.01 -0.54
CA TYR A 135 5.14 -1.42 -0.73
C TYR A 135 5.01 -2.19 0.58
N MET A 136 4.82 -3.51 0.48
CA MET A 136 4.71 -4.40 1.63
C MET A 136 5.71 -5.54 1.52
N GLN A 137 6.27 -6.00 2.63
CA GLN A 137 7.24 -7.10 2.60
C GLN A 137 6.54 -8.43 2.31
N LEU A 138 7.02 -9.20 1.31
CA LEU A 138 6.38 -10.45 0.90
C LEU A 138 6.27 -11.48 2.05
N GLU A 139 7.30 -11.56 2.90
CA GLU A 139 7.28 -12.46 4.06
C GLU A 139 6.11 -12.16 5.02
N VAL A 140 5.79 -10.88 5.21
CA VAL A 140 4.67 -10.47 6.07
C VAL A 140 3.34 -10.89 5.47
N PHE A 141 3.20 -10.82 4.15
CA PHE A 141 2.04 -11.34 3.43
C PHE A 141 1.91 -12.85 3.55
N CYS A 142 2.99 -13.59 3.28
CA CYS A 142 3.02 -15.05 3.40
C CYS A 142 2.61 -15.49 4.81
N ASN A 143 3.20 -14.88 5.85
CA ASN A 143 2.88 -15.18 7.23
C ASN A 143 1.43 -14.83 7.60
N ARG A 144 0.93 -13.67 7.14
CA ARG A 144 -0.44 -13.21 7.42
C ARG A 144 -1.49 -14.16 6.85
N HIS A 145 -1.29 -14.64 5.63
CA HIS A 145 -2.27 -15.42 4.89
C HIS A 145 -1.97 -16.92 4.89
N SER A 146 -0.97 -17.37 5.66
CA SER A 146 -0.49 -18.76 5.68
C SER A 146 -0.14 -19.30 4.29
N ILE A 147 0.47 -18.47 3.44
CA ILE A 147 0.91 -18.86 2.09
C ILE A 147 2.38 -19.24 2.14
N LEU A 148 2.72 -20.43 1.66
CA LEU A 148 4.09 -20.89 1.60
C LEU A 148 4.79 -20.36 0.35
N MET A 149 6.09 -20.07 0.47
CA MET A 149 6.89 -19.64 -0.68
C MET A 149 6.90 -20.70 -1.81
N SER A 150 6.85 -21.98 -1.44
CA SER A 150 6.75 -23.08 -2.41
C SER A 150 5.47 -23.03 -3.24
N GLU A 151 4.36 -22.55 -2.67
CA GLU A 151 3.10 -22.37 -3.40
C GLU A 151 3.24 -21.26 -4.44
N MET A 152 3.87 -20.13 -4.07
CA MET A 152 4.14 -19.05 -5.02
C MET A 152 5.06 -19.47 -6.17
N VAL A 153 6.02 -20.36 -5.90
CA VAL A 153 6.88 -20.95 -6.94
C VAL A 153 6.08 -21.90 -7.84
N ASN A 154 5.26 -22.78 -7.25
CA ASN A 154 4.42 -23.71 -8.00
C ASN A 154 3.37 -22.99 -8.87
N ASP A 155 2.85 -21.85 -8.40
CA ASP A 155 1.90 -21.00 -9.12
C ASP A 155 2.55 -20.17 -10.24
N GLY A 156 3.87 -20.27 -10.39
CA GLY A 156 4.65 -19.56 -11.40
C GLY A 156 4.82 -18.07 -11.11
N LEU A 157 4.57 -17.60 -9.88
CA LEU A 157 4.77 -16.21 -9.49
C LEU A 157 6.23 -15.94 -9.12
N CYS A 158 6.89 -16.93 -8.52
CA CYS A 158 8.28 -16.86 -8.14
C CYS A 158 9.08 -17.98 -8.81
N SER A 159 10.39 -17.83 -8.90
CA SER A 159 11.32 -18.88 -9.25
C SER A 159 12.56 -18.81 -8.35
N TYR A 160 13.26 -19.94 -8.23
CA TYR A 160 14.57 -19.95 -7.61
C TYR A 160 15.60 -19.44 -8.62
N GLY A 161 16.24 -18.32 -8.29
CA GLY A 161 17.40 -17.80 -8.97
C GLY A 161 18.67 -18.60 -8.65
N THR A 162 19.76 -18.26 -9.33
CA THR A 162 21.08 -18.79 -9.01
C THR A 162 21.49 -18.45 -7.58
N LEU A 163 22.21 -19.36 -6.94
CA LEU A 163 22.80 -19.13 -5.62
C LEU A 163 23.68 -17.88 -5.68
N SER A 164 23.34 -16.88 -4.85
CA SER A 164 24.27 -15.78 -4.61
C SER A 164 25.37 -16.31 -3.68
N PRO A 165 26.66 -16.07 -3.97
CA PRO A 165 27.75 -16.50 -3.09
C PRO A 165 27.66 -15.88 -1.68
N GLU A 166 26.91 -14.80 -1.53
CA GLU A 166 26.70 -14.09 -0.25
C GLU A 166 25.41 -14.53 0.47
N ALA A 167 24.52 -15.29 -0.19
CA ALA A 167 23.24 -15.71 0.38
C ALA A 167 23.32 -17.11 0.98
N ALA A 168 22.68 -17.30 2.13
CA ALA A 168 22.58 -18.59 2.82
C ALA A 168 21.64 -19.60 2.13
N GLY A 169 21.15 -19.32 0.92
CA GLY A 169 20.20 -20.17 0.21
C GLY A 169 19.85 -19.68 -1.20
N PRO A 170 19.04 -20.46 -1.96
CA PRO A 170 18.60 -20.08 -3.29
C PRO A 170 17.76 -18.81 -3.20
N ARG A 171 18.17 -17.78 -3.94
CA ARG A 171 17.46 -16.50 -3.99
C ARG A 171 16.13 -16.71 -4.70
N VAL A 172 15.04 -16.27 -4.08
CA VAL A 172 13.75 -16.23 -4.77
C VAL A 172 13.67 -14.95 -5.60
N ILE A 173 13.18 -15.05 -6.84
CA ILE A 173 12.96 -13.91 -7.73
C ILE A 173 11.54 -13.98 -8.33
N PRO A 174 10.86 -12.83 -8.53
CA PRO A 174 9.61 -12.81 -9.27
C PRO A 174 9.80 -13.25 -10.72
N THR A 175 8.88 -14.04 -11.25
CA THR A 175 8.79 -14.32 -12.69
C THR A 175 8.22 -13.10 -13.43
N ALA A 176 8.09 -13.19 -14.76
CA ALA A 176 7.37 -12.18 -15.54
C ALA A 176 5.92 -11.99 -15.03
N GLN A 177 5.24 -13.09 -14.67
CA GLN A 177 3.90 -13.04 -14.10
C GLN A 177 3.90 -12.49 -12.67
N GLY A 178 4.85 -12.91 -11.85
CA GLY A 178 4.99 -12.41 -10.48
C GLY A 178 5.30 -10.92 -10.42
N SER A 179 6.05 -10.39 -11.39
CA SER A 179 6.47 -8.98 -11.45
C SER A 179 5.31 -7.99 -11.57
N THR A 180 4.11 -8.45 -11.92
CA THR A 180 2.87 -7.67 -11.87
C THR A 180 2.45 -7.33 -10.44
N TYR A 181 2.69 -8.25 -9.50
CA TYR A 181 2.33 -8.11 -8.09
C TYR A 181 3.53 -7.75 -7.21
N LEU A 182 4.71 -8.22 -7.61
CA LEU A 182 5.92 -8.20 -6.82
C LEU A 182 6.95 -7.24 -7.42
N HIS A 183 7.85 -6.77 -6.56
CA HIS A 183 9.00 -5.96 -6.89
C HIS A 183 10.22 -6.53 -6.14
N ALA A 184 11.26 -6.88 -6.90
CA ALA A 184 12.52 -7.32 -6.34
C ALA A 184 13.48 -6.13 -6.22
N VAL A 185 14.02 -5.89 -5.03
CA VAL A 185 15.05 -4.88 -4.82
C VAL A 185 16.41 -5.57 -4.93
N HIS A 186 17.09 -5.35 -6.04
CA HIS A 186 18.43 -5.90 -6.28
C HIS A 186 19.43 -5.35 -5.24
N GLY A 187 20.34 -6.19 -4.75
CA GLY A 187 21.35 -5.84 -3.75
C GLY A 187 20.93 -5.91 -2.28
N SER A 188 19.62 -5.99 -1.98
CA SER A 188 19.12 -6.18 -0.59
C SER A 188 18.32 -7.47 -0.42
N ASP A 189 18.22 -8.29 -1.46
CA ASP A 189 17.43 -9.54 -1.49
C ASP A 189 15.99 -9.40 -0.95
N LEU A 190 15.42 -8.20 -1.10
CA LEU A 190 14.04 -7.91 -0.73
C LEU A 190 13.10 -8.27 -1.87
N ILE A 191 12.02 -8.99 -1.53
CA ILE A 191 10.85 -9.13 -2.38
C ILE A 191 9.70 -8.42 -1.70
N LEU A 192 9.14 -7.46 -2.41
CA LEU A 192 8.07 -6.61 -1.93
C LEU A 192 6.83 -6.81 -2.79
N ILE A 193 5.66 -6.68 -2.19
CA ILE A 193 4.38 -6.56 -2.88
C ILE A 193 4.20 -5.09 -3.26
N ARG A 194 3.84 -4.86 -4.52
CA ARG A 194 3.55 -3.53 -5.04
C ARG A 194 2.34 -2.92 -4.32
N PRO A 195 2.29 -1.59 -4.18
CA PRO A 195 1.15 -0.91 -3.58
C PRO A 195 -0.20 -1.40 -4.13
N GLY A 196 -1.16 -1.72 -3.26
CA GLY A 196 -2.51 -2.13 -3.66
C GLY A 196 -2.61 -3.49 -4.35
N MET A 197 -1.53 -4.29 -4.36
CA MET A 197 -1.52 -5.63 -4.96
C MET A 197 -1.74 -6.78 -3.99
N GLU A 198 -1.90 -6.53 -2.67
CA GLU A 198 -2.19 -7.58 -1.69
C GLU A 198 -3.38 -8.44 -2.07
N LEU A 199 -4.55 -7.83 -2.24
CA LEU A 199 -5.78 -8.55 -2.54
C LEU A 199 -5.76 -9.21 -3.92
N PRO A 200 -5.26 -8.54 -4.99
CA PRO A 200 -5.04 -9.22 -6.26
C PRO A 200 -4.12 -10.45 -6.14
N LEU A 201 -3.03 -10.35 -5.38
CA LEU A 201 -2.10 -11.46 -5.14
C LEU A 201 -2.75 -12.56 -4.30
N LEU A 202 -3.46 -12.21 -3.24
CA LEU A 202 -4.19 -13.15 -2.40
C LEU A 202 -5.28 -13.86 -3.18
N LYS A 203 -6.01 -13.16 -4.05
CA LYS A 203 -7.01 -13.77 -4.93
C LYS A 203 -6.36 -14.79 -5.88
N ARG A 204 -5.10 -14.59 -6.24
CA ARG A 204 -4.34 -15.52 -7.08
C ARG A 204 -3.89 -16.76 -6.29
N CYS A 205 -3.31 -16.57 -5.11
CA CYS A 205 -2.74 -17.67 -4.30
C CYS A 205 -3.79 -18.44 -3.47
N ALA A 206 -4.75 -17.73 -2.89
CA ALA A 206 -5.80 -18.29 -2.03
C ALA A 206 -7.16 -17.64 -2.31
N PRO A 207 -7.83 -18.01 -3.43
CA PRO A 207 -9.06 -17.35 -3.88
C PRO A 207 -10.18 -17.33 -2.84
N ALA A 208 -10.35 -18.40 -2.07
CA ALA A 208 -11.37 -18.49 -1.02
C ALA A 208 -11.16 -17.44 0.08
N ALA A 209 -9.93 -17.36 0.61
CA ALA A 209 -9.55 -16.38 1.64
C ALA A 209 -9.72 -14.93 1.13
N ALA A 210 -9.37 -14.66 -0.13
CA ALA A 210 -9.59 -13.36 -0.74
C ALA A 210 -11.08 -12.98 -0.80
N MET A 211 -11.95 -13.93 -1.17
CA MET A 211 -13.38 -13.68 -1.25
C MET A 211 -14.01 -13.38 0.11
N ASP A 212 -13.57 -14.07 1.16
CA ASP A 212 -14.03 -13.82 2.52
C ASP A 212 -13.64 -12.39 2.94
N LEU A 213 -12.39 -12.00 2.70
CA LEU A 213 -11.92 -10.65 3.01
C LEU A 213 -12.64 -9.56 2.23
N ILE A 214 -12.92 -9.78 0.94
CA ILE A 214 -13.68 -8.83 0.12
C ILE A 214 -15.11 -8.65 0.66
N ARG A 215 -15.72 -9.73 1.16
CA ARG A 215 -17.11 -9.72 1.68
C ARG A 215 -17.24 -9.16 3.09
N LEU A 216 -16.18 -9.21 3.90
CA LEU A 216 -16.25 -8.71 5.27
C LEU A 216 -16.65 -7.22 5.30
N PRO A 217 -17.59 -6.82 6.17
CA PRO A 217 -17.87 -5.41 6.41
C PRO A 217 -16.60 -4.65 6.75
N GLN A 218 -16.53 -3.38 6.36
CA GLN A 218 -15.31 -2.58 6.55
C GLN A 218 -14.96 -2.39 8.04
N ALA A 219 -15.96 -2.38 8.92
CA ALA A 219 -15.78 -2.25 10.36
C ALA A 219 -15.14 -3.48 11.04
N THR A 220 -15.18 -4.68 10.44
CA THR A 220 -14.62 -5.90 11.04
C THR A 220 -13.19 -6.22 10.58
N ALA A 221 -12.74 -5.64 9.46
CA ALA A 221 -11.37 -5.83 8.96
C ALA A 221 -10.31 -5.27 9.93
N ASP A 222 -10.67 -4.26 10.71
CA ASP A 222 -9.77 -3.58 11.65
C ASP A 222 -9.32 -4.47 12.81
N VAL A 223 -10.14 -5.43 13.22
CA VAL A 223 -9.87 -6.33 14.35
C VAL A 223 -8.81 -7.40 14.01
N MET A 224 -8.62 -7.73 12.74
CA MET A 224 -7.66 -8.76 12.31
C MET A 224 -6.20 -8.27 12.29
N SER A 225 -5.96 -6.98 12.56
CA SER A 225 -4.62 -6.36 12.57
C SER A 225 -3.91 -6.41 13.94
N GLY A 226 -4.36 -7.28 14.84
CA GLY A 226 -3.75 -7.51 16.16
C GLY A 226 -2.27 -7.91 16.10
N PRO A 227 -1.51 -7.73 17.19
CA PRO A 227 -0.07 -7.95 17.21
C PRO A 227 0.25 -9.43 16.97
N HIS A 228 0.81 -9.73 15.80
CA HIS A 228 1.44 -11.02 15.55
C HIS A 228 2.84 -11.04 16.17
N PRO A 229 3.23 -12.12 16.87
CA PRO A 229 4.61 -12.29 17.31
C PRO A 229 5.46 -12.55 16.06
N LEU A 230 6.21 -11.53 15.61
CA LEU A 230 7.36 -11.75 14.75
C LEU A 230 8.37 -12.57 15.55
N ARG A 231 8.34 -13.89 15.41
CA ARG A 231 9.35 -14.76 16.00
C ARG A 231 10.52 -14.89 15.05
N ALA A 232 11.67 -14.49 15.59
CA ALA A 232 13.00 -14.80 15.10
C ALA A 232 13.14 -16.29 14.74
N SER A 233 13.83 -16.55 13.63
CA SER A 233 14.96 -17.48 13.42
C SER A 233 14.85 -18.26 12.10
N TRP A 234 15.80 -17.97 11.21
CA TRP A 234 16.36 -18.95 10.29
C TRP A 234 17.85 -19.03 10.62
N VAL A 235 18.21 -20.11 11.34
CA VAL A 235 19.54 -20.74 11.32
C VAL A 235 19.37 -22.01 10.52
#